data_AF-A0A976L3D7-F1
#
_entry.id   AF-A0A976L3D7-F1
#
_cell.length_a   1.000
_cell.length_b   1.000
_cell.length_c   1.000
_cell.angle_alpha   90.00
_cell.angle_beta   90.00
_cell.angle_gamma   90.00
#
_symmetry.space_group_name_H-M   'P 1'
#
loop_
_entity.id
_entity.type
_entity.pdbx_description
1 polymer ?
#
loop_
_entity_poly.entity_id
_entity_poly.type
_entity_poly.pdbx_seq_one_letter_code
_entity_poly.pdbx_strand_id
1 'polypeptide(L)' 'YGTVDVITPMSIIRNATMLISGKNTVPGEQEEQKLKEAEAAIQDVVAKANDFFAKEWASFRKLVEATPIKKFKDYEVIK' A
#
# COMPACT_ATOMS: atom_id res chain seq x y z
N TYR A 1 -14.66 -25.22 -1.98
CA TYR A 1 -14.63 -24.01 -1.14
C TYR A 1 -13.99 -22.90 -1.95
N GLY A 2 -14.81 -22.06 -2.58
CA GLY A 2 -14.35 -20.90 -3.34
C GLY A 2 -13.99 -19.79 -2.37
N THR A 3 -12.76 -19.28 -2.45
CA THR A 3 -12.41 -18.03 -1.79
C THR A 3 -13.28 -16.93 -2.39
N VAL A 4 -13.95 -16.13 -1.56
CA VAL A 4 -14.62 -14.91 -2.02
C VAL A 4 -13.55 -14.08 -2.73
N ASP A 5 -13.79 -13.71 -3.99
CA ASP A 5 -12.84 -12.88 -4.73
C ASP A 5 -12.56 -11.61 -3.93
N VAL A 6 -11.32 -11.48 -3.45
CA VAL A 6 -10.88 -10.28 -2.76
C VAL A 6 -10.53 -9.26 -3.83
N ILE A 7 -11.39 -8.25 -3.97
CA ILE A 7 -11.11 -7.11 -4.85
C ILE A 7 -9.92 -6.35 -4.25
N THR A 8 -8.80 -6.36 -4.96
CA THR A 8 -7.58 -5.61 -4.62
C THR A 8 -7.41 -4.43 -5.57
N PRO A 9 -6.70 -3.35 -5.18
CA PRO A 9 -6.36 -2.26 -6.10
C PRO A 9 -5.71 -2.77 -7.39
N MET A 10 -4.85 -3.79 -7.29
CA MET A 10 -4.21 -4.42 -8.44
C MET A 10 -5.23 -5.10 -9.37
N SER A 11 -6.24 -5.78 -8.84
CA SER A 11 -7.30 -6.38 -9.65
C SER A 11 -8.12 -5.34 -10.41
N ILE A 12 -8.39 -4.18 -9.81
CA ILE A 12 -9.12 -3.06 -10.45
C ILE A 12 -8.28 -2.50 -11.61
N ILE A 13 -6.98 -2.24 -11.38
CA ILE A 13 -6.05 -1.74 -12.40
C ILE A 13 -5.91 -2.73 -13.55
N ARG A 14 -5.76 -4.03 -13.24
CA ARG A 14 -5.65 -5.09 -14.25
C ARG A 14 -6.91 -5.19 -15.09
N ASN A 15 -8.09 -5.08 -14.48
CA ASN A 15 -9.36 -5.10 -15.20
C ASN A 15 -9.50 -3.92 -16.16
N ALA A 16 -9.15 -2.70 -15.71
CA ALA A 16 -9.15 -1.52 -16.58
C ALA A 16 -8.15 -1.68 -17.75
N THR A 17 -6.96 -2.20 -17.48
CA THR A 17 -5.92 -2.44 -18.50
C THR A 17 -6.39 -3.46 -19.54
N MET A 18 -6.97 -4.58 -19.11
CA MET A 18 -7.49 -5.60 -20.03
C MET A 18 -8.59 -5.03 -20.93
N LEU A 19 -9.49 -4.21 -20.37
CA LEU A 19 -10.61 -3.63 -21.10
C LEU A 19 -10.17 -2.71 -22.25
N ILE A 20 -9.09 -1.96 -22.07
CA ILE A 20 -8.57 -1.03 -23.09
C ILE A 20 -7.57 -1.70 -24.05
N SER A 21 -6.82 -2.72 -23.60
CA SER A 21 -5.68 -3.28 -24.34
C SER A 21 -6.02 -3.89 -25.71
N GLY A 22 -7.27 -4.29 -25.93
CA GLY A 22 -7.73 -4.90 -27.18
C GLY A 22 -8.52 -3.98 -28.10
N LYS A 23 -8.63 -2.68 -27.78
CA LYS A 23 -9.51 -1.76 -28.53
C LYS A 23 -8.74 -0.92 -29.54
N ASN A 24 -9.25 -0.91 -30.78
CA ASN A 24 -8.74 -0.10 -31.89
C ASN A 24 -9.52 1.22 -32.06
N THR A 25 -10.34 1.59 -31.09
CA THR A 25 -11.17 2.80 -31.08
C THR A 25 -10.92 3.58 -29.80
N VAL A 26 -11.24 4.88 -29.82
CA VAL A 26 -11.21 5.72 -28.62
C VAL A 26 -12.07 5.08 -27.52
N PRO A 27 -11.59 5.04 -26.25
CA PRO A 27 -12.36 4.59 -25.09
C PRO A 27 -13.75 5.25 -25.03
N GLY A 28 -14.80 4.47 -24.78
CA GLY A 28 -16.14 4.98 -24.51
C GLY A 28 -16.36 5.20 -23.01
N GLU A 29 -17.61 5.50 -22.65
CA GLU A 29 -18.00 5.82 -21.27
C GLU A 29 -17.67 4.71 -20.26
N GLN A 30 -17.80 3.44 -20.66
CA GLN A 30 -17.49 2.30 -19.80
C GLN A 30 -15.99 2.20 -19.49
N GLU A 31 -15.14 2.38 -20.51
CA GLU A 31 -13.69 2.37 -20.35
C GLU A 31 -13.21 3.55 -19.51
N GLU A 32 -13.75 4.74 -19.75
CA GLU A 32 -13.45 5.93 -18.94
C GLU A 32 -13.81 5.71 -17.46
N GLN A 33 -14.96 5.10 -17.19
CA GLN A 33 -15.36 4.80 -15.82
C GLN A 33 -14.40 3.80 -15.16
N LYS A 34 -13.96 2.76 -15.88
CA LYS A 34 -12.98 1.79 -15.36
C LYS A 34 -11.60 2.39 -15.13
N LEU A 35 -11.20 3.35 -15.96
CA LEU A 35 -9.97 4.11 -15.75
C LEU A 35 -10.05 5.01 -14.51
N LYS A 36 -11.18 5.68 -14.28
CA LYS A 36 -11.42 6.47 -13.05
C LYS A 36 -11.39 5.59 -11.79
N GLU A 37 -11.99 4.40 -11.86
CA GLU A 37 -11.92 3.42 -10.76
C GLU A 37 -10.48 2.97 -10.48
N ALA A 38 -9.69 2.72 -11.52
CA ALA A 38 -8.26 2.37 -11.38
C ALA A 38 -7.45 3.53 -10.79
N GLU A 39 -7.71 4.76 -11.22
CA GLU A 39 -7.07 5.96 -10.66
C GLU A 39 -7.40 6.13 -9.18
N ALA A 40 -8.68 6.02 -8.80
CA ALA A 40 -9.10 6.09 -7.41
C ALA A 40 -8.44 5.00 -6.54
N ALA A 41 -8.32 3.78 -7.07
CA ALA A 41 -7.63 2.69 -6.38
C ALA A 41 -6.13 2.97 -6.15
N ILE A 42 -5.47 3.62 -7.11
CA ILE A 42 -4.07 4.07 -6.97
C ILE A 42 -3.95 5.15 -5.90
N GLN A 43 -4.84 6.15 -5.94
CA GLN A 43 -4.83 7.25 -4.97
C GLN A 43 -5.05 6.76 -3.54
N ASP A 44 -5.94 5.79 -3.32
CA ASP A 44 -6.15 5.16 -2.01
C ASP A 44 -4.88 4.46 -1.49
N VAL A 45 -4.16 3.73 -2.36
CA VAL A 45 -2.88 3.09 -1.98
C VAL A 45 -1.84 4.13 -1.60
N VAL A 46 -1.72 5.22 -2.36
CA VAL A 46 -0.79 6.32 -2.07
C VAL A 46 -1.15 6.99 -0.74
N ALA A 47 -2.42 7.25 -0.49
CA ALA A 47 -2.90 7.85 0.74
C ALA A 47 -2.54 6.98 1.96
N LYS A 48 -2.79 5.66 1.89
CA LYS A 48 -2.44 4.71 2.96
C LYS A 48 -0.94 4.66 3.22
N ALA A 49 -0.12 4.65 2.16
CA ALA A 49 1.34 4.66 2.31
C ALA A 49 1.83 5.95 3.00
N ASN A 50 1.33 7.10 2.57
CA ASN A 50 1.67 8.38 3.19
C ASN A 50 1.24 8.43 4.66
N ASP A 51 0.03 7.95 4.97
CA ASP A 51 -0.47 7.88 6.34
C ASP A 51 0.39 7.00 7.25
N PHE A 52 0.82 5.83 6.75
CA PHE A 52 1.74 4.95 7.48
C PHE A 52 3.04 5.67 7.83
N PHE A 53 3.67 6.32 6.84
CA PHE A 53 4.94 7.00 7.06
C PHE A 53 4.82 8.23 7.96
N ALA A 54 3.71 8.98 7.86
CA ALA A 54 3.46 10.15 8.68
C ALA A 54 3.11 9.81 10.14
N LYS A 55 2.50 8.64 10.40
CA LYS A 55 1.95 8.28 11.72
C LYS A 55 2.70 7.13 12.36
N GLU A 56 2.52 5.92 11.85
CA GLU A 56 3.00 4.68 12.48
C GLU A 56 4.52 4.62 12.46
N TRP A 57 5.14 4.88 11.30
CA TRP A 57 6.59 4.88 11.16
C TRP A 57 7.24 5.97 12.01
N ALA A 58 6.68 7.18 12.01
CA ALA A 58 7.16 8.29 12.81
C ALA A 58 7.11 7.95 14.32
N SER A 59 6.02 7.33 14.78
CA SER A 59 5.86 6.88 16.17
C SER A 59 6.87 5.80 16.53
N PHE A 60 7.05 4.80 15.67
CA PHE A 60 8.04 3.75 15.85
C PHE A 60 9.45 4.31 15.96
N ARG A 61 9.84 5.19 15.03
CA ARG A 61 11.16 5.82 15.03
C ARG A 61 11.42 6.54 16.36
N LYS A 62 10.45 7.32 16.84
CA LYS A 62 10.54 8.04 18.11
C LYS A 62 10.77 7.09 19.30
N LEU A 63 10.09 5.93 19.33
CA LEU A 63 10.28 4.93 20.39
C LEU A 63 11.67 4.31 20.35
N VAL A 64 12.16 3.97 19.15
CA VAL A 64 13.50 3.39 18.97
C VAL A 64 14.58 4.40 19.36
N GLU A 65 14.44 5.66 18.94
CA GLU A 65 15.41 6.72 19.27
C GLU A 65 15.41 7.07 20.76
N ALA A 66 14.27 7.00 21.44
CA ALA A 66 14.16 7.22 22.88
C ALA A 66 14.73 6.06 23.72
N THR A 67 14.89 4.87 23.12
CA THR A 67 15.37 3.67 23.80
C THR A 67 16.73 3.26 23.24
N PRO A 68 17.84 3.90 23.67
CA PRO A 68 19.16 3.55 23.18
C PRO A 68 19.44 2.07 23.46
N ILE A 69 19.50 1.26 22.40
CA ILE A 69 19.85 -0.16 22.50
C ILE A 69 21.30 -0.21 22.99
N LYS A 70 21.50 -0.66 24.23
CA LYS A 70 22.84 -0.91 24.76
C LYS A 70 23.51 -1.97 23.89
N LYS A 71 24.58 -1.59 23.20
CA LYS A 71 25.38 -2.50 22.35
C LYS A 71 26.15 -3.54 23.17
N PHE A 72 26.37 -3.26 24.45
CA PHE A 72 27.07 -4.13 25.39
C PHE A 72 26.14 -4.45 26.55
N LYS A 73 26.22 -5.69 27.05
CA LYS A 73 25.61 -6.05 28.33
C LYS A 73 26.36 -5.32 29.44
N ASP A 74 25.65 -4.92 30.49
CA ASP A 74 26.30 -4.41 31.69
C ASP A 74 27.13 -5.55 32.30
N TYR A 75 28.35 -5.24 32.78
CA TYR A 75 29.21 -6.23 33.42
C TYR A 75 28.66 -6.57 34.81
N GLU A 76 28.32 -7.84 35.04
CA GLU A 76 28.02 -8.34 36.37
C GLU A 76 29.30 -8.93 37.00
N VAL A 77 29.70 -8.37 38.14
CA VAL A 77 30.80 -8.93 38.94
C VAL A 77 30.39 -10.31 39.42
N ILE A 78 31.20 -11.32 39.09
CA ILE A 78 31.00 -12.69 39.59
C ILE A 78 31.15 -12.66 41.12
N LYS A 79 30.14 -13.16 41.82
CA LYS A 79 30.15 -13.37 43.29
C LYS A 79 30.66 -14.75 43.66
#